data_AF-A0A151Z5I3-F1
#
_entry.id   AF-A0A151Z5I3-F1
#
_cell.length_a   1.000
_cell.length_b   1.000
_cell.length_c   1.000
_cell.angle_alpha   90.00
_cell.angle_beta   90.00
_cell.angle_gamma   90.00
#
_symmetry.space_group_name_H-M   'P 1'
#
loop_
_entity.id
_entity.type
_entity.pdbx_description
1 polymer ?
#
loop_
_entity_poly.entity_id
_entity_poly.type
_entity_poly.pdbx_seq_one_letter_code
_entity_poly.pdbx_strand_id
1 'polypeptide(L)'
;MLDTESLFSTTHHSISVHSLENVKAAVDLFSKKENNDNFIIYHFEVNDTFINDLLKLTPESITRIKEQYIDDENYSLLQQNIWVKYQNGILNANITKNVAQNGGCIDISKCEDSQKNKIKEYFQDNGESAYATYLMKRYKFKQENGLIFYVDCVFYTEIERYALFGNC
;
A
#
# COMPACT_ATOMS: atom_id res chain seq x y z
N MET A 1 12.53 -13.84 -24.77
CA MET A 1 13.68 -13.50 -23.93
C MET A 1 13.75 -11.98 -23.95
N LEU A 2 13.46 -11.31 -22.85
CA LEU A 2 13.55 -9.85 -22.77
C LEU A 2 14.85 -9.51 -22.03
N ASP A 3 15.69 -8.74 -22.71
CA ASP A 3 17.00 -8.27 -22.23
C ASP A 3 16.84 -7.46 -20.93
N THR A 4 17.50 -7.94 -19.87
CA THR A 4 17.37 -7.41 -18.49
C THR A 4 18.63 -6.72 -17.98
N GLU A 5 19.69 -6.60 -18.79
CA GLU A 5 21.03 -6.27 -18.28
C GLU A 5 21.40 -4.77 -18.23
N SER A 6 20.50 -3.81 -18.50
CA SER A 6 20.90 -2.37 -18.55
C SER A 6 20.26 -1.42 -17.54
N LEU A 7 19.46 -1.86 -16.56
CA LEU A 7 18.56 -0.92 -15.85
C LEU A 7 18.69 -0.75 -14.33
N PHE A 8 19.71 -1.31 -13.65
CA PHE A 8 19.71 -1.25 -12.18
C PHE A 8 20.97 -0.65 -11.58
N SER A 9 20.93 0.68 -11.42
CA SER A 9 21.54 1.39 -10.30
C SER A 9 20.41 2.14 -9.59
N THR A 10 19.91 1.62 -8.47
CA THR A 10 18.89 2.31 -7.66
C THR A 10 19.41 2.59 -6.27
N THR A 11 19.80 3.85 -6.06
CA THR A 11 19.89 4.45 -4.73
C THR A 11 18.47 4.60 -4.19
N HIS A 12 18.18 4.01 -3.02
CA HIS A 12 16.91 4.17 -2.35
C HIS A 12 16.84 5.56 -1.72
N HIS A 13 15.81 6.33 -2.02
CA HIS A 13 15.49 7.56 -1.31
C HIS A 13 14.16 7.37 -0.60
N SER A 14 14.23 7.09 0.70
CA SER A 14 13.08 7.21 1.59
C SER A 14 12.86 8.69 1.86
N ILE A 15 11.67 9.22 1.57
CA ILE A 15 11.29 10.52 2.14
C ILE A 15 10.88 10.24 3.58
N SER A 16 11.74 10.62 4.53
CA SER A 16 11.39 10.61 5.94
C SER A 16 10.46 11.79 6.21
N VAL A 17 9.15 11.53 6.18
CA VAL A 17 8.15 12.57 6.40
C VAL A 17 7.86 12.69 7.89
N HIS A 18 8.42 13.71 8.52
CA HIS A 18 8.38 13.86 9.99
C HIS A 18 7.21 14.70 10.53
N SER A 19 6.32 15.20 9.66
CA SER A 19 5.15 16.01 10.03
C SER A 19 4.07 16.02 8.92
N LEU A 20 2.82 16.34 9.26
CA LEU A 20 1.71 16.47 8.29
C LEU A 20 1.98 17.53 7.21
N GLU A 21 2.62 18.64 7.58
CA GLU A 21 3.00 19.71 6.63
C GLU A 21 4.02 19.21 5.59
N ASN A 22 4.95 18.35 6.00
CA ASN A 22 5.92 17.75 5.09
C ASN A 22 5.28 16.72 4.15
N VAL A 23 4.24 16.00 4.61
CA VAL A 23 3.47 15.09 3.74
C VAL A 23 2.73 15.90 2.68
N LYS A 24 2.08 16.98 3.09
CA LYS A 24 1.41 17.89 2.16
C LYS A 24 2.38 18.47 1.13
N ALA A 25 3.56 18.93 1.56
CA ALA A 25 4.56 19.46 0.64
C ALA A 25 5.06 18.40 -0.37
N ALA A 26 5.24 17.15 0.08
CA ALA A 26 5.56 16.03 -0.81
C ALA A 26 4.41 15.77 -1.79
N VAL A 27 3.17 15.62 -1.31
CA VAL A 27 2.00 15.39 -2.16
C VAL A 27 1.82 16.54 -3.17
N ASP A 28 1.92 17.80 -2.76
CA ASP A 28 1.78 18.98 -3.63
C ASP A 28 2.89 19.07 -4.70
N LEU A 29 4.09 18.55 -4.40
CA LEU A 29 5.22 18.49 -5.35
C LEU A 29 4.98 17.45 -6.45
N PHE A 30 4.36 16.32 -6.11
CA PHE A 30 4.21 15.17 -7.02
C PHE A 30 2.84 15.10 -7.72
N SER A 31 1.78 15.63 -7.11
CA SER A 31 0.42 15.71 -7.70
C SER A 31 0.31 16.70 -8.87
N LYS A 32 1.26 17.62 -9.02
CA LYS A 32 1.34 18.52 -10.19
C LYS A 32 1.69 17.80 -11.50
N LYS A 33 2.03 16.50 -11.48
CA LYS A 33 2.58 15.82 -12.65
C LYS A 33 1.63 14.97 -13.48
N GLU A 34 0.52 14.42 -12.99
CA GLU A 34 -0.35 13.59 -13.87
C GLU A 34 -1.85 13.65 -13.54
N ASN A 35 -2.65 13.85 -14.60
CA ASN A 35 -4.07 13.48 -14.69
C ASN A 35 -4.12 11.99 -15.03
N ASN A 36 -4.45 11.11 -14.08
CA ASN A 36 -4.90 9.75 -14.38
C ASN A 36 -5.67 9.19 -13.17
N ASP A 37 -6.62 8.28 -13.43
CA ASP A 37 -7.48 7.59 -12.44
C ASP A 37 -6.72 6.65 -11.47
N ASN A 38 -5.43 6.90 -11.24
CA ASN A 38 -4.54 6.12 -10.40
C ASN A 38 -4.48 6.68 -8.97
N PHE A 39 -4.36 5.79 -7.98
CA PHE A 39 -4.06 6.18 -6.61
C PHE A 39 -2.53 6.17 -6.45
N ILE A 40 -1.95 7.34 -6.17
CA ILE A 40 -0.56 7.40 -5.71
C ILE A 40 -0.58 7.24 -4.20
N ILE A 41 0.01 6.16 -3.69
CA ILE A 41 0.13 5.95 -2.25
C ILE A 41 1.54 6.35 -1.82
N TYR A 42 1.62 7.24 -0.82
CA TYR A 42 2.86 7.55 -0.13
C TYR A 42 2.93 6.78 1.18
N HIS A 43 3.94 5.93 1.33
CA HIS A 43 4.25 5.28 2.59
C HIS A 43 5.21 6.18 3.38
N PHE A 44 4.93 6.41 4.66
CA PHE A 44 5.82 7.16 5.53
C PHE A 44 5.91 6.51 6.91
N GLU A 45 7.06 6.70 7.56
CA GLU A 45 7.28 6.23 8.92
C GLU A 45 6.46 7.07 9.90
N VAL A 46 5.69 6.41 10.76
CA VAL A 46 4.87 7.05 11.78
C VAL A 46 5.69 7.22 13.04
N ASN A 47 6.23 8.42 13.26
CA ASN A 47 6.96 8.77 14.48
C ASN A 47 6.08 9.46 15.51
N ASP A 48 6.60 9.68 16.72
CA ASP A 48 5.87 10.30 17.83
C ASP A 48 5.32 11.69 17.48
N THR A 49 6.05 12.48 16.69
CA THR A 49 5.59 13.79 16.22
C THR A 49 4.34 13.67 15.35
N PHE A 50 4.35 12.74 14.39
CA PHE A 50 3.21 12.49 13.51
C PHE A 50 1.99 11.97 14.29
N ILE A 51 2.21 11.07 15.25
CA ILE A 51 1.16 10.61 16.16
C ILE A 51 0.60 11.76 17.00
N ASN A 52 1.45 12.62 17.57
CA ASN A 52 1.00 13.76 18.37
C ASN A 52 0.18 14.77 17.56
N ASP A 53 0.49 14.95 16.27
CA ASP A 53 -0.32 15.78 15.39
C ASP A 53 -1.65 15.11 15.02
N LEU A 54 -1.65 13.80 14.76
CA LEU A 54 -2.87 13.02 14.55
C LEU A 54 -3.78 12.99 15.77
N LEU A 55 -3.24 12.95 16.99
CA LEU A 55 -4.02 12.95 18.23
C LEU A 55 -4.85 14.24 18.40
N LYS A 56 -4.50 15.32 17.70
CA LYS A 56 -5.28 16.57 17.67
C LYS A 56 -6.49 16.46 16.73
N LEU A 57 -6.56 15.42 15.91
CA LEU A 57 -7.62 15.18 14.94
C LEU A 57 -8.54 14.06 15.43
N THR A 58 -9.83 14.15 15.08
CA THR A 58 -10.75 13.03 15.24
C THR A 58 -10.78 12.22 13.95
N PRO A 59 -10.56 10.90 13.98
CA PRO A 59 -10.68 10.07 12.79
C PRO A 59 -12.13 10.13 12.27
N GLU A 60 -12.28 10.29 10.95
CA GLU A 60 -13.57 10.24 10.25
C GLU A 60 -14.20 8.84 10.40
N SER A 61 -13.37 7.80 10.35
CA SER A 61 -13.80 6.44 10.59
C SER A 61 -12.69 5.55 11.13
N ILE A 62 -13.11 4.49 11.80
CA ILE A 62 -12.25 3.45 12.36
C ILE A 62 -12.78 2.10 11.91
N THR A 63 -11.97 1.35 11.18
CA THR A 63 -12.37 0.05 10.62
C THR A 63 -11.43 -1.06 11.06
N ARG A 64 -11.98 -2.25 11.29
CA ARG A 64 -11.20 -3.47 11.47
C ARG A 64 -11.06 -4.15 10.11
N ILE A 65 -9.84 -4.51 9.76
CA ILE A 65 -9.52 -5.12 8.48
C ILE A 65 -8.72 -6.40 8.77
N LYS A 66 -9.13 -7.49 8.14
CA LYS A 66 -8.35 -8.72 8.03
C LYS A 66 -7.89 -8.83 6.59
N GLU A 67 -6.58 -8.90 6.38
CA GLU A 67 -6.00 -9.12 5.06
C GLU A 67 -5.26 -10.46 5.05
N GLN A 68 -5.44 -11.22 3.98
CA GLN A 68 -4.68 -12.44 3.71
C GLN A 68 -4.11 -12.30 2.31
N TYR A 69 -2.79 -12.13 2.23
CA TYR A 69 -2.08 -12.06 0.98
C TYR A 69 -1.82 -13.48 0.46
N ILE A 70 -2.11 -13.69 -0.82
CA ILE A 70 -2.10 -14.99 -1.47
C ILE A 70 -1.27 -14.93 -2.73
N ASP A 71 -0.61 -16.04 -3.05
CA ASP A 71 0.06 -16.30 -4.32
C ASP A 71 0.18 -17.82 -4.53
N ASP A 72 0.79 -18.25 -5.62
CA ASP A 72 1.27 -19.63 -5.72
C ASP A 72 2.54 -19.83 -4.87
N GLU A 73 3.02 -21.07 -4.78
CA GLU A 73 4.25 -21.40 -4.02
C GLU A 73 5.51 -20.73 -4.58
N ASN A 74 5.46 -20.22 -5.82
CA ASN A 74 6.58 -19.59 -6.51
C ASN A 74 6.52 -18.06 -6.44
N TYR A 75 5.49 -17.48 -5.81
CA TYR A 75 5.24 -16.03 -5.77
C TYR A 75 5.13 -15.40 -7.17
N SER A 76 4.54 -16.11 -8.13
CA SER A 76 4.55 -15.74 -9.55
C SER A 76 3.83 -14.43 -9.85
N LEU A 77 2.76 -14.11 -9.13
CA LEU A 77 2.03 -12.86 -9.30
C LEU A 77 2.79 -11.69 -8.65
N LEU A 78 3.35 -11.91 -7.46
CA LEU A 78 4.15 -10.92 -6.76
C LEU A 78 5.40 -10.52 -7.55
N GLN A 79 6.08 -11.47 -8.19
CA GLN A 79 7.22 -11.21 -9.08
C GLN A 79 6.86 -10.31 -10.27
N GLN A 80 5.57 -10.26 -10.64
CA GLN A 80 5.03 -9.40 -11.68
C GLN A 80 4.42 -8.09 -11.13
N ASN A 81 4.70 -7.77 -9.85
CA ASN A 81 4.16 -6.62 -9.12
C ASN A 81 2.63 -6.65 -8.95
N ILE A 82 2.01 -7.84 -9.02
CA ILE A 82 0.59 -8.04 -8.80
C ILE A 82 0.39 -8.53 -7.36
N TRP A 83 -0.20 -7.68 -6.54
CA TRP A 83 -0.51 -7.98 -5.15
C TRP A 83 -1.94 -8.47 -5.03
N VAL A 84 -2.12 -9.74 -4.69
CA VAL A 84 -3.43 -10.35 -4.50
C VAL A 84 -3.68 -10.61 -3.03
N LYS A 85 -4.87 -10.25 -2.55
CA LYS A 85 -5.29 -10.48 -1.17
C LYS A 85 -6.78 -10.70 -1.02
N TYR A 86 -7.18 -11.45 -0.01
CA TYR A 86 -8.51 -11.38 0.55
C TYR A 86 -8.54 -10.32 1.64
N GLN A 87 -9.34 -9.26 1.44
CA GLN A 87 -9.61 -8.24 2.45
C GLN A 87 -11.02 -8.46 2.99
N ASN A 88 -11.14 -8.83 4.27
CA ASN A 88 -12.41 -9.21 4.90
C ASN A 88 -13.18 -10.27 4.10
N GLY A 89 -12.45 -11.23 3.51
CA GLY A 89 -13.01 -12.31 2.68
C GLY A 89 -13.31 -11.92 1.22
N ILE A 90 -13.07 -10.66 0.83
CA ILE A 90 -13.28 -10.20 -0.55
C ILE A 90 -11.96 -10.16 -1.28
N LEU A 91 -11.89 -10.83 -2.44
CA LEU A 91 -10.70 -10.83 -3.29
C LEU A 91 -10.45 -9.43 -3.86
N ASN A 92 -9.26 -8.92 -3.61
CA ASN A 92 -8.73 -7.69 -4.17
C ASN A 92 -7.38 -8.00 -4.83
N ALA A 93 -7.13 -7.39 -5.97
CA ALA A 93 -5.86 -7.49 -6.67
C ALA A 93 -5.46 -6.09 -7.14
N ASN A 94 -4.18 -5.77 -6.96
CA ASN A 94 -3.61 -4.49 -7.33
C ASN A 94 -2.34 -4.72 -8.13
N ILE A 95 -2.14 -3.93 -9.17
CA ILE A 95 -0.88 -3.86 -9.92
C ILE A 95 -0.12 -2.67 -9.37
N THR A 96 1.11 -2.91 -8.93
CA THR A 96 2.01 -1.85 -8.47
C THR A 96 3.01 -1.52 -9.58
N LYS A 97 3.25 -0.22 -9.79
CA LYS A 97 4.31 0.27 -10.67
C LYS A 97 5.22 1.14 -9.82
N ASN A 98 6.48 0.74 -9.76
CA ASN A 98 7.46 1.46 -8.98
C ASN A 98 8.00 2.63 -9.82
N VAL A 99 7.60 3.85 -9.50
CA VAL A 99 8.21 5.05 -10.11
C VAL A 99 9.49 5.34 -9.34
N ALA A 100 10.49 4.49 -9.51
CA ALA A 100 11.77 4.53 -8.81
C ALA A 100 12.57 5.84 -8.99
N GLN A 101 12.04 6.81 -9.74
CA GLN A 101 12.65 8.12 -9.97
C GLN A 101 12.08 9.24 -9.06
N ASN A 102 11.00 9.02 -8.30
CA ASN A 102 10.32 10.09 -7.54
C ASN A 102 10.16 9.82 -6.03
N GLY A 103 11.22 9.39 -5.34
CA GLY A 103 11.29 9.54 -3.87
C GLY A 103 10.32 8.68 -3.05
N GLY A 104 10.13 7.41 -3.39
CA GLY A 104 9.44 6.45 -2.50
C GLY A 104 7.92 6.40 -2.62
N CYS A 105 7.35 6.81 -3.76
CA CYS A 105 5.94 6.58 -4.09
C CYS A 105 5.73 5.26 -4.86
N ILE A 106 4.57 4.64 -4.67
CA ILE A 106 4.12 3.47 -5.45
C ILE A 106 2.82 3.85 -6.16
N ASP A 107 2.81 3.72 -7.49
CA ASP A 107 1.57 3.83 -8.26
C ASP A 107 0.82 2.50 -8.15
N ILE A 108 -0.46 2.58 -7.75
CA ILE A 108 -1.32 1.42 -7.56
C ILE A 108 -2.54 1.53 -8.47
N SER A 109 -2.66 0.59 -9.39
CA SER A 109 -3.87 0.38 -10.19
C SER A 109 -4.65 -0.83 -9.66
N LYS A 110 -5.93 -0.65 -9.36
CA LYS A 110 -6.81 -1.77 -8.96
C LYS A 110 -7.12 -2.64 -10.16
N CYS A 111 -7.06 -3.96 -10.00
CA CYS A 111 -7.53 -4.87 -11.02
C CYS A 111 -9.05 -4.80 -11.17
N GLU A 112 -9.52 -4.82 -12.40
CA GLU A 112 -10.93 -4.95 -12.74
C GLU A 112 -11.44 -6.37 -12.48
N ASP A 113 -12.76 -6.56 -12.45
CA ASP A 113 -13.36 -7.86 -12.16
C ASP A 113 -13.01 -8.92 -13.21
N SER A 114 -12.83 -8.53 -14.48
CA SER A 114 -12.35 -9.41 -15.54
C SER A 114 -10.95 -9.96 -15.25
N GLN A 115 -10.05 -9.14 -14.72
CA GLN A 115 -8.70 -9.53 -14.31
C GLN A 115 -8.73 -10.38 -13.05
N LYS A 116 -9.58 -10.05 -12.07
CA LYS A 116 -9.77 -10.88 -10.87
C LYS A 116 -10.28 -12.27 -11.19
N ASN A 117 -11.14 -12.42 -12.20
CA ASN A 117 -11.60 -13.75 -12.64
C ASN A 117 -10.46 -14.58 -13.24
N LYS A 118 -9.60 -13.96 -14.05
CA LYS A 118 -8.39 -14.64 -14.56
C LYS A 118 -7.43 -15.05 -13.44
N ILE A 119 -7.31 -14.25 -12.38
CA ILE A 119 -6.52 -14.60 -11.19
C ILE A 119 -7.13 -15.82 -10.46
N LYS A 120 -8.46 -15.90 -10.36
CA LYS A 120 -9.12 -17.08 -9.79
C LYS A 120 -8.88 -18.33 -10.63
N GLU A 121 -8.99 -18.22 -11.96
CA GLU A 121 -8.68 -19.30 -12.90
C GLU A 121 -7.22 -19.74 -12.75
N TYR A 122 -6.29 -18.79 -12.68
CA TYR A 122 -4.86 -19.04 -12.44
C TYR A 122 -4.63 -19.91 -11.19
N PHE A 123 -5.28 -19.58 -10.07
CA PHE A 123 -5.15 -20.35 -8.83
C PHE A 123 -5.80 -21.74 -8.87
N GLN A 124 -6.78 -21.97 -9.75
CA GLN A 124 -7.32 -23.32 -9.97
C GLN A 124 -6.27 -24.25 -10.59
N ASP A 125 -5.43 -23.71 -11.47
CA ASP A 125 -4.40 -24.48 -12.19
C ASP A 125 -3.07 -24.57 -11.44
N ASN A 126 -2.71 -23.53 -10.68
CA ASN A 126 -1.37 -23.40 -10.07
C ASN A 126 -1.37 -23.54 -8.54
N GLY A 127 -2.54 -23.60 -7.92
CA GLY A 127 -2.69 -23.64 -6.47
C GLY A 127 -2.63 -22.26 -5.81
N GLU A 128 -3.41 -22.10 -4.74
CA GLU A 128 -3.47 -20.89 -3.92
C GLU A 128 -2.85 -21.16 -2.55
N SER A 129 -1.91 -20.32 -2.13
CA SER A 129 -1.29 -20.36 -0.81
C SER A 129 -1.24 -18.99 -0.17
N ALA A 130 -1.64 -18.91 1.10
CA ALA A 130 -1.51 -17.69 1.88
C ALA A 130 -0.09 -17.58 2.43
N TYR A 131 0.61 -16.50 2.08
CA TYR A 131 1.99 -16.27 2.55
C TYR A 131 2.09 -15.20 3.64
N ALA A 132 1.05 -14.36 3.81
CA ALA A 132 0.98 -13.41 4.91
C ALA A 132 -0.47 -13.13 5.32
N THR A 133 -0.73 -13.03 6.62
CA THR A 133 -2.05 -12.64 7.16
C THR A 133 -1.87 -11.53 8.17
N TYR A 134 -2.66 -10.47 8.04
CA TYR A 134 -2.64 -9.32 8.90
C TYR A 134 -4.02 -9.06 9.49
N LEU A 135 -4.04 -8.78 10.79
CA LEU A 135 -5.18 -8.16 11.45
C LEU A 135 -4.78 -6.71 11.72
N MET A 136 -5.61 -5.76 11.32
CA MET A 136 -5.31 -4.36 11.53
C MET A 136 -6.55 -3.55 11.88
N LYS A 137 -6.31 -2.43 12.54
CA LYS A 137 -7.28 -1.37 12.76
C LYS A 137 -6.82 -0.14 11.99
N ARG A 138 -7.61 0.25 10.98
CA ARG A 138 -7.35 1.40 10.11
C ARG A 138 -8.10 2.61 10.62
N TYR A 139 -7.39 3.70 10.82
CA TYR A 139 -7.93 5.01 11.18
C TYR A 139 -7.88 5.90 9.95
N LYS A 140 -9.03 6.41 9.51
CA LYS A 140 -9.14 7.32 8.38
C LYS A 140 -9.27 8.75 8.88
N PHE A 141 -8.42 9.65 8.40
CA PHE A 141 -8.50 11.08 8.67
C PHE A 141 -8.67 11.81 7.34
N LYS A 142 -9.53 12.83 7.31
CA LYS A 142 -9.73 13.67 6.14
C LYS A 142 -9.36 15.10 6.50
N GLN A 143 -8.42 15.68 5.77
CA GLN A 143 -8.03 17.07 5.91
C GLN A 143 -8.94 17.98 5.07
N GLU A 144 -9.02 19.26 5.44
CA GLU A 144 -9.84 20.26 4.74
C GLU A 144 -9.41 20.48 3.28
N ASN A 145 -8.12 20.24 2.98
CA ASN A 145 -7.57 20.34 1.62
C ASN A 145 -7.85 19.10 0.75
N GLY A 146 -8.66 18.15 1.22
CA GLY A 146 -9.05 16.96 0.45
C GLY A 146 -8.11 15.76 0.58
N LEU A 147 -6.96 15.90 1.27
CA LEU A 147 -6.06 14.77 1.56
C LEU A 147 -6.71 13.81 2.54
N ILE A 148 -6.56 12.51 2.27
CA ILE A 148 -7.03 11.44 3.14
C ILE A 148 -5.81 10.69 3.68
N PHE A 149 -5.72 10.57 4.99
CA PHE A 149 -4.67 9.83 5.66
C PHE A 149 -5.24 8.55 6.26
N TYR A 150 -4.48 7.48 6.13
CA TYR A 150 -4.74 6.21 6.79
C TYR A 150 -3.60 5.90 7.74
N VAL A 151 -3.95 5.57 8.97
CA VAL A 151 -3.01 4.99 9.94
C VAL A 151 -3.46 3.57 10.23
N ASP A 152 -2.62 2.61 9.89
CA ASP A 152 -2.86 1.20 10.09
C ASP A 152 -2.12 0.72 11.33
N CYS A 153 -2.86 0.30 12.33
CA CYS A 153 -2.33 -0.42 13.48
C CYS A 153 -2.44 -1.92 13.21
N VAL A 154 -1.33 -2.53 12.80
CA VAL A 154 -1.23 -3.95 12.46
C VAL A 154 -0.84 -4.75 13.70
N PHE A 155 -1.58 -5.81 14.00
CA PHE A 155 -1.38 -6.68 15.14
C PHE A 155 -0.63 -7.96 14.71
N TYR A 156 0.54 -8.18 15.31
CA TYR A 156 1.31 -9.41 15.15
C TYR A 156 1.04 -10.31 16.36
N THR A 157 0.00 -11.14 16.23
CA THR A 157 -0.48 -11.99 17.33
C THR A 157 0.54 -13.00 17.81
N GLU A 158 1.47 -13.44 16.96
CA GLU A 158 2.50 -14.44 17.29
C GLU A 158 3.59 -13.90 18.23
N ILE A 159 3.84 -12.59 18.19
CA ILE A 159 4.89 -11.94 18.98
C ILE A 159 4.35 -10.88 19.94
N GLU A 160 3.03 -10.79 20.09
CA GLU A 160 2.32 -9.80 20.92
C GLU A 160 2.77 -8.34 20.66
N ARG A 161 3.11 -8.02 19.41
CA ARG A 161 3.53 -6.67 19.00
C ARG A 161 2.50 -6.03 18.08
N TYR A 162 2.56 -4.71 18.00
CA TYR A 162 1.88 -3.94 16.97
C TYR A 162 2.87 -3.07 16.22
N ALA A 163 2.56 -2.76 14.96
CA ALA A 163 3.27 -1.75 14.18
C ALA A 163 2.26 -0.75 13.61
N LEU A 164 2.71 0.49 13.47
CA LEU A 164 1.94 1.59 12.90
C LEU A 164 2.49 1.93 11.52
N PHE A 165 1.61 1.93 10.52
CA PHE A 165 1.95 2.31 9.16
C PHE A 165 1.10 3.47 8.71
N GLY A 166 1.72 4.48 8.11
CA GLY A 166 1.06 5.67 7.60
C GLY A 166 1.01 5.67 6.09
N ASN A 167 -0.18 5.88 5.53
CA ASN A 167 -0.42 5.96 4.09
C ASN A 167 -1.27 7.21 3.80
N CYS A 168 -1.02 7.91 2.69
CA CYS A 168 -1.91 8.96 2.16
C CYS A 168 -2.00 8.89 0.64
#